data_AF-A0A520GVU4-F1
#
_entry.id   AF-A0A520GVU4-F1
#
_cell.length_a   1.000
_cell.length_b   1.000
_cell.length_c   1.000
_cell.angle_alpha   90.00
_cell.angle_beta   90.00
_cell.angle_gamma   90.00
#
_symmetry.space_group_name_H-M   'P 1'
#
loop_
_entity.id
_entity.type
_entity.pdbx_description
1 polymer ?
#
loop_
_entity_poly.entity_id
_entity_poly.type
_entity_poly.pdbx_seq_one_letter_code
_entity_poly.pdbx_strand_id
1 'polypeptide(L)'
;MPDGRAKVEDSLARAADWRREVGDPLIAKARVDRLGAQEALRSVAKKVTMIPVLAPLRALRDEETARGEAASAARVAALTTGKLALLLGGLVMCGVAITVSMLLARALARPIVQLTGVMDTLAKGDHRLTVPDTDRGDELGSMSRAVLVFRDAATAKAQADA
;
A
#
# COMPACT_ATOMS: atom_id res chain seq x y z
N MET A 1 -19.00 -2.38 -28.27
CA MET A 1 -19.35 -3.80 -28.12
C MET A 1 -20.51 -4.13 -29.05
N PRO A 2 -20.30 -4.87 -30.15
CA PRO A 2 -21.37 -5.24 -31.09
C PRO A 2 -22.49 -6.06 -30.43
N ASP A 3 -22.16 -6.92 -29.46
CA ASP A 3 -23.11 -7.80 -28.78
C ASP A 3 -24.06 -7.07 -27.81
N GLY A 4 -23.59 -6.00 -27.16
CA GLY A 4 -24.43 -5.17 -26.28
C GLY A 4 -25.50 -4.37 -27.03
N ARG A 5 -25.20 -3.93 -28.26
CA ARG A 5 -26.18 -3.24 -29.11
C ARG A 5 -27.32 -4.17 -29.50
N ALA A 6 -27.01 -5.40 -29.88
CA ALA A 6 -28.01 -6.41 -30.22
C ALA A 6 -28.97 -6.71 -29.05
N LYS A 7 -28.46 -6.82 -27.81
CA LYS A 7 -29.28 -7.02 -26.61
C LYS A 7 -30.20 -5.83 -26.30
N VAL A 8 -29.74 -4.60 -26.53
CA VAL A 8 -30.57 -3.39 -26.40
C VAL A 8 -31.66 -3.36 -27.47
N GLU A 9 -31.31 -3.66 -28.72
CA GLU A 9 -32.26 -3.73 -29.84
C GLU A 9 -33.34 -4.82 -29.62
N ASP A 10 -32.97 -6.00 -29.13
CA ASP A 10 -33.91 -7.07 -28.76
C ASP A 10 -34.87 -6.61 -27.66
N SER A 11 -34.38 -5.89 -26.65
CA SER A 11 -35.22 -5.35 -25.58
C SER A 11 -36.21 -4.29 -26.09
N LEU A 12 -35.77 -3.44 -27.03
CA LEU A 12 -36.63 -2.43 -27.67
C LEU A 12 -37.70 -3.09 -28.55
N ALA A 13 -37.36 -4.15 -29.28
CA ALA A 13 -38.32 -4.91 -30.08
C ALA A 13 -39.40 -5.54 -29.19
N ARG A 14 -38.99 -6.23 -28.10
CA ARG A 14 -39.92 -6.81 -27.12
C ARG A 14 -40.80 -5.76 -26.44
N ALA A 15 -40.27 -4.57 -26.17
CA ALA A 15 -41.05 -3.47 -25.61
C ALA A 15 -42.09 -2.94 -26.62
N ALA A 16 -41.75 -2.90 -27.91
CA ALA A 16 -42.67 -2.51 -28.97
C ALA A 16 -43.79 -3.54 -29.16
N ASP A 17 -43.47 -4.83 -29.11
CA ASP A 17 -44.45 -5.92 -29.21
C ASP A 17 -45.39 -5.92 -27.99
N TRP A 18 -44.85 -5.80 -26.77
CA TRP A 18 -45.66 -5.66 -25.56
C TRP A 18 -46.60 -4.45 -25.64
N ARG A 19 -46.12 -3.31 -26.16
CA ARG A 19 -46.95 -2.12 -26.34
C ARG A 19 -48.10 -2.39 -27.31
N ARG A 20 -47.81 -3.00 -28.47
CA ARG A 20 -48.80 -3.28 -29.52
C ARG A 20 -49.84 -4.31 -29.06
N GLU A 21 -49.39 -5.39 -28.42
CA GLU A 21 -50.26 -6.53 -28.08
C GLU A 21 -51.04 -6.32 -26.79
N VAL A 22 -50.47 -5.58 -25.83
CA VAL A 22 -51.02 -5.44 -24.48
C VAL A 22 -51.30 -4.00 -24.13
N GLY A 23 -50.32 -3.10 -24.29
CA GLY A 23 -50.42 -1.72 -23.86
C GLY A 23 -51.55 -0.94 -24.54
N ASP A 24 -51.50 -0.81 -25.87
CA ASP A 24 -52.41 0.01 -26.66
C ASP A 24 -53.87 -0.48 -26.57
N PRO A 25 -54.17 -1.80 -26.66
CA PRO A 25 -55.54 -2.31 -26.50
C PRO A 25 -56.10 -2.07 -25.10
N LEU A 26 -55.29 -2.23 -24.04
CA LEU A 26 -55.73 -1.98 -22.67
C LEU A 26 -55.99 -0.49 -22.42
N ILE A 27 -55.14 0.39 -22.95
CA ILE A 27 -55.32 1.85 -22.86
C ILE A 27 -56.59 2.27 -23.61
N ALA A 28 -56.81 1.74 -24.82
CA ALA A 28 -58.01 2.02 -25.59
C ALA A 28 -59.27 1.53 -24.87
N LYS A 29 -59.25 0.31 -24.30
CA LYS A 29 -60.38 -0.23 -23.54
C LYS A 29 -60.64 0.58 -22.27
N ALA A 30 -59.61 1.00 -21.55
CA ALA A 30 -59.74 1.78 -20.32
C ALA A 30 -60.38 3.16 -20.53
N ARG A 31 -60.29 3.72 -21.74
CA ARG A 31 -60.95 4.99 -22.10
C ARG A 31 -62.46 4.86 -22.25
N VAL A 32 -62.96 3.68 -22.62
CA VAL A 32 -64.38 3.44 -22.93
C VAL A 32 -65.08 2.62 -21.84
N ASP A 33 -64.40 1.60 -21.30
CA ASP A 33 -64.90 0.69 -20.28
C ASP A 33 -63.81 0.39 -19.24
N ARG A 34 -63.90 1.10 -18.11
CA ARG A 34 -62.92 1.00 -17.03
C ARG A 34 -62.98 -0.35 -16.29
N LEU A 35 -64.16 -0.96 -16.17
CA LEU A 35 -64.33 -2.23 -15.47
C LEU A 35 -63.84 -3.41 -16.33
N GLY A 36 -64.21 -3.44 -17.61
CA GLY A 36 -63.71 -4.47 -18.52
C GLY A 36 -62.23 -4.33 -18.87
N ALA A 37 -61.66 -3.12 -18.79
CA ALA A 37 -60.21 -2.92 -18.85
C ALA A 37 -59.50 -3.46 -17.61
N GLN A 38 -60.10 -3.33 -16.42
CA GLN A 38 -59.53 -3.89 -15.19
C GLN A 38 -59.56 -5.43 -15.19
N GLU A 39 -60.62 -6.04 -15.70
CA GLU A 39 -60.72 -7.51 -15.88
C GLU A 39 -59.69 -8.01 -16.90
N ALA A 40 -59.57 -7.31 -18.04
CA ALA A 40 -58.57 -7.59 -19.06
C ALA A 40 -57.15 -7.46 -18.50
N LEU A 41 -56.85 -6.39 -17.76
CA LEU A 41 -55.56 -6.19 -17.10
C LEU A 41 -55.27 -7.32 -16.11
N ARG A 42 -56.26 -7.76 -15.31
CA ARG A 42 -56.09 -8.84 -14.33
C ARG A 42 -55.79 -10.19 -14.99
N SER A 43 -56.41 -10.46 -16.14
CA SER A 43 -56.16 -11.69 -16.91
C SER A 43 -54.80 -11.67 -17.62
N VAL A 44 -54.41 -10.51 -18.17
CA VAL A 44 -53.13 -10.31 -18.87
C VAL A 44 -51.96 -10.27 -17.88
N ALA A 45 -52.10 -9.61 -16.73
CA ALA A 45 -51.05 -9.54 -15.71
C ALA A 45 -50.64 -10.91 -15.14
N LYS A 46 -51.52 -11.93 -15.22
CA LYS A 46 -51.18 -13.32 -14.87
C LYS A 46 -50.34 -14.03 -15.94
N LYS A 47 -50.32 -13.54 -17.19
CA LYS A 47 -49.71 -14.22 -18.35
C LYS A 47 -48.54 -13.44 -18.97
N VAL A 48 -48.59 -12.12 -18.96
CA VAL A 48 -47.60 -11.24 -19.59
C VAL A 48 -47.01 -10.31 -18.53
N THR A 49 -45.73 -10.51 -18.23
CA THR A 49 -44.96 -9.65 -17.32
C THR A 49 -44.02 -8.75 -18.12
N MET A 50 -43.58 -7.63 -17.56
CA MET A 50 -42.50 -6.80 -18.12
C MET A 50 -41.10 -7.48 -18.03
N ILE A 51 -41.01 -8.63 -17.35
CA ILE A 51 -39.75 -9.34 -17.09
C ILE A 51 -39.03 -9.77 -18.38
N PRO A 52 -39.71 -10.34 -19.40
CA PRO A 52 -39.06 -10.78 -20.65
C PRO A 52 -38.57 -9.61 -21.52
N VAL A 53 -39.20 -8.43 -21.40
CA VAL A 53 -38.78 -7.20 -22.09
C VAL A 53 -37.43 -6.72 -21.57
N LEU A 54 -37.22 -6.81 -20.26
CA LEU A 54 -35.98 -6.39 -19.60
C LEU A 54 -34.93 -7.51 -19.53
N ALA A 55 -35.26 -8.75 -19.92
CA ALA A 55 -34.37 -9.88 -19.79
C ALA A 55 -33.02 -9.69 -20.53
N PRO A 56 -32.98 -9.16 -21.77
CA PRO A 56 -31.69 -8.96 -22.45
C PRO A 56 -30.87 -7.83 -21.83
N LEU A 57 -31.52 -6.76 -21.33
CA LEU A 57 -30.83 -5.71 -20.55
C LEU A 57 -30.28 -6.22 -19.22
N ARG A 58 -31.01 -7.09 -18.53
CA ARG A 58 -30.53 -7.74 -17.29
C ARG A 58 -29.33 -8.63 -17.57
N ALA A 59 -29.39 -9.43 -18.64
CA ALA A 59 -28.26 -10.26 -19.05
C ALA A 59 -27.02 -9.42 -19.41
N LEU A 60 -27.20 -8.27 -20.08
CA LEU A 60 -26.11 -7.34 -20.36
C LEU A 60 -25.53 -6.74 -19.08
N ARG A 61 -26.38 -6.28 -18.15
CA ARG A 61 -25.94 -5.80 -16.83
C ARG A 61 -25.15 -6.88 -16.10
N ASP A 62 -25.68 -8.10 -16.04
CA ASP A 62 -25.11 -9.23 -15.30
C ASP A 62 -23.71 -9.59 -15.84
N GLU A 63 -23.55 -9.57 -17.16
CA GLU A 63 -22.27 -9.75 -17.84
C GLU A 63 -21.26 -8.65 -17.50
N GLU A 64 -21.68 -7.38 -17.53
CA GLU A 64 -20.81 -6.25 -17.17
C GLU A 64 -20.44 -6.26 -15.68
N THR A 65 -21.37 -6.61 -14.78
CA THR A 65 -21.05 -6.81 -13.35
C THR A 65 -20.08 -7.95 -13.15
N ALA A 66 -20.25 -9.09 -13.83
CA ALA A 66 -19.33 -10.23 -13.72
C ALA A 66 -17.92 -9.87 -14.23
N ARG A 67 -17.81 -9.13 -15.34
CA ARG A 67 -16.54 -8.59 -15.83
C ARG A 67 -15.91 -7.62 -14.83
N GLY A 68 -16.72 -6.75 -14.25
CA GLY A 68 -16.30 -5.78 -13.23
C GLY A 68 -15.79 -6.45 -11.96
N GLU A 69 -16.48 -7.48 -11.47
CA GLU A 69 -16.08 -8.27 -10.31
C GLU A 69 -14.79 -9.05 -10.56
N ALA A 70 -14.66 -9.70 -11.72
CA ALA A 70 -13.43 -10.40 -12.10
C ALA A 70 -12.22 -9.44 -12.19
N ALA A 71 -12.42 -8.27 -12.81
CA ALA A 71 -11.40 -7.23 -12.87
C ALA A 71 -11.07 -6.64 -11.49
N SER A 72 -12.08 -6.49 -10.62
CA SER A 72 -11.91 -6.01 -9.25
C SER A 72 -11.11 -6.99 -8.40
N ALA A 73 -11.39 -8.29 -8.48
CA ALA A 73 -10.66 -9.32 -7.74
C ALA A 73 -9.17 -9.32 -8.10
N ALA A 74 -8.85 -9.24 -9.39
CA ALA A 74 -7.46 -9.13 -9.85
C ALA A 74 -6.77 -7.85 -9.35
N ARG A 75 -7.49 -6.71 -9.35
CA ARG A 75 -6.97 -5.43 -8.82
C ARG A 75 -6.72 -5.51 -7.32
N VAL A 76 -7.64 -6.07 -6.55
CA VAL A 76 -7.50 -6.22 -5.10
C VAL A 76 -6.30 -7.10 -4.78
N ALA A 77 -6.14 -8.24 -5.47
CA ALA A 77 -4.97 -9.11 -5.32
C ALA A 77 -3.66 -8.38 -5.65
N ALA A 78 -3.61 -7.63 -6.76
CA ALA A 78 -2.42 -6.85 -7.11
C ALA A 78 -2.09 -5.79 -6.06
N LEU A 79 -3.11 -5.09 -5.53
CA LEU A 79 -2.93 -4.09 -4.48
C LEU A 79 -2.49 -4.70 -3.15
N THR A 80 -3.01 -5.86 -2.76
CA THR A 80 -2.59 -6.53 -1.51
C THR A 80 -1.17 -7.04 -1.60
N THR A 81 -0.80 -7.69 -2.71
CA THR A 81 0.59 -8.14 -2.94
C THR A 81 1.55 -6.95 -3.00
N GLY A 82 1.18 -5.86 -3.69
CA GLY A 82 1.99 -4.64 -3.75
C GLY A 82 2.20 -3.99 -2.38
N LYS A 83 1.14 -3.88 -1.57
CA LYS A 83 1.22 -3.35 -0.19
C LYS A 83 2.13 -4.20 0.68
N LEU A 84 2.03 -5.53 0.61
CA LEU A 84 2.87 -6.43 1.38
C LEU A 84 4.35 -6.28 0.99
N ALA A 85 4.65 -6.20 -0.31
CA ALA A 85 6.00 -5.98 -0.80
C ALA A 85 6.58 -4.63 -0.33
N LEU A 86 5.78 -3.56 -0.37
CA LEU A 86 6.16 -2.24 0.15
C LEU A 86 6.43 -2.26 1.66
N LEU A 87 5.58 -2.91 2.45
CA LEU A 87 5.76 -3.01 3.89
C LEU A 87 7.01 -3.81 4.26
N LEU A 88 7.21 -4.97 3.64
CA LEU A 88 8.38 -5.81 3.87
C LEU A 88 9.67 -5.11 3.42
N GLY A 89 9.66 -4.51 2.22
CA GLY A 89 10.79 -3.73 1.72
C GLY A 89 11.13 -2.54 2.63
N GLY A 90 10.12 -1.82 3.11
CA GLY A 90 10.27 -0.73 4.07
C GLY A 90 10.88 -1.21 5.39
N LEU A 91 10.39 -2.32 5.95
CA LEU A 91 10.91 -2.90 7.18
C LEU A 91 12.38 -3.31 7.06
N VAL A 92 12.75 -3.95 5.95
CA VAL A 92 14.14 -4.33 5.66
C VAL A 92 15.03 -3.09 5.56
N MET A 93 14.60 -2.06 4.82
CA MET A 93 15.35 -0.81 4.70
C MET A 93 15.56 -0.11 6.06
N CYS A 94 14.52 -0.04 6.89
CA CYS A 94 14.66 0.48 8.25
C CYS A 94 15.64 -0.35 9.09
N GLY A 95 15.56 -1.68 9.00
CA GLY A 95 16.47 -2.59 9.71
C GLY A 95 17.92 -2.39 9.29
N VAL A 96 18.19 -2.25 7.99
CA VAL A 96 19.54 -1.98 7.46
C VAL A 96 20.03 -0.61 7.95
N ALA A 97 19.20 0.43 7.86
CA ALA A 97 19.57 1.77 8.30
C ALA A 97 19.94 1.82 9.80
N ILE A 98 19.13 1.18 10.65
CA ILE A 98 19.40 1.08 12.10
C ILE A 98 20.71 0.31 12.33
N THR A 99 20.88 -0.82 11.65
CA THR A 99 22.08 -1.66 11.80
C THR A 99 23.35 -0.90 11.42
N VAL A 100 23.36 -0.26 10.25
CA VAL A 100 24.50 0.54 9.77
C VAL A 100 24.78 1.71 10.71
N SER A 101 23.74 2.41 11.18
CA SER A 101 23.89 3.49 12.14
C SER A 101 24.54 3.02 13.45
N MET A 102 24.08 1.89 14.00
CA MET A 102 24.65 1.31 15.22
C MET A 102 26.10 0.85 15.02
N LEU A 103 26.43 0.25 13.87
CA LEU A 103 27.79 -0.16 13.55
C LEU A 103 28.71 1.05 13.44
N LEU A 104 28.28 2.10 12.74
CA LEU A 104 29.07 3.33 12.56
C LEU A 104 29.29 4.05 13.90
N ALA A 105 28.25 4.11 14.75
CA ALA A 105 28.36 4.69 16.07
C ALA A 105 29.36 3.95 16.97
N ARG A 106 29.42 2.62 16.87
CA ARG A 106 30.35 1.79 17.66
C ARG A 106 31.76 1.78 17.10
N ALA A 107 31.90 1.72 15.77
CA ALA A 107 33.21 1.60 15.12
C ALA A 107 33.95 2.94 15.02
N LEU A 108 33.24 4.07 14.89
CA LEU A 108 33.83 5.39 14.67
C LEU A 108 33.48 6.39 15.77
N ALA A 109 32.19 6.70 15.94
CA ALA A 109 31.79 7.84 16.77
C ALA A 109 32.21 7.67 18.24
N ARG A 110 32.00 6.48 18.82
CA ARG A 110 32.38 6.20 20.22
C ARG A 110 33.90 6.29 20.45
N PRO A 111 34.77 5.58 19.69
CA PRO A 111 36.22 5.70 19.86
C PRO A 111 36.75 7.11 19.66
N ILE A 112 36.22 7.87 18.70
CA ILE A 112 36.63 9.28 18.48
C ILE A 112 36.31 10.13 19.71
N VAL A 113 35.10 10.01 20.26
CA VAL A 113 34.69 10.74 21.47
C VAL A 113 35.55 10.32 22.67
N GLN A 114 35.85 9.03 22.81
CA GLN A 114 36.72 8.53 23.88
C GLN A 114 38.14 9.09 23.79
N LEU A 115 38.76 9.05 22.60
CA LEU A 115 40.10 9.61 22.39
C LEU A 115 40.14 11.13 22.61
N THR A 116 39.07 11.83 22.23
CA THR A 116 38.93 13.27 22.50
C THR A 116 38.89 13.54 24.01
N GLY A 117 38.13 12.74 24.77
CA GLY A 117 38.06 12.86 26.23
C GLY A 117 39.38 12.53 26.93
N VAL A 118 40.11 11.53 26.43
CA VAL A 118 41.48 11.20 26.88
C VAL A 118 42.39 12.41 26.70
N MET A 119 42.38 13.05 25.54
CA MET A 119 43.20 14.24 25.27
C MET A 119 42.84 15.42 26.16
N ASP A 120 41.55 15.69 26.37
CA ASP A 120 41.11 16.75 27.28
C ASP A 120 41.59 16.52 28.72
N THR A 121 41.61 15.25 29.15
CA THR A 121 42.10 14.89 30.49
C THR A 121 43.62 15.04 30.61
N LEU A 122 44.38 14.63 29.59
CA LEU A 122 45.83 14.85 29.53
C LEU A 122 46.17 16.34 29.57
N ALA A 123 45.42 17.16 28.84
CA ALA A 123 45.60 18.62 28.82
C ALA A 123 45.35 19.27 30.19
N LYS A 124 44.51 18.66 31.03
CA LYS A 124 44.25 19.09 32.42
C LYS A 124 45.32 18.63 33.41
N GLY A 125 46.34 17.91 32.96
CA GLY A 125 47.47 17.46 33.79
C GLY A 125 47.27 16.13 34.50
N ASP A 126 46.17 15.41 34.23
CA ASP A 126 46.01 14.04 34.71
C ASP A 126 46.54 13.07 33.65
N HIS A 127 47.60 12.34 34.00
CA HIS A 127 48.29 11.42 33.10
C HIS A 127 48.11 9.94 33.47
N ARG A 128 47.26 9.64 34.47
CA ARG A 128 47.10 8.27 35.00
C ARG A 128 46.11 7.42 34.21
N LEU A 129 45.42 8.02 33.23
CA LEU A 129 44.41 7.35 32.42
C LEU A 129 45.00 6.39 31.38
N THR A 130 44.22 5.37 31.06
CA THR A 130 44.51 4.42 29.98
C THR A 130 43.98 4.95 28.66
N VAL A 131 44.74 4.74 27.59
CA VAL A 131 44.31 5.08 26.23
C VAL A 131 43.61 3.85 25.64
N PRO A 132 42.33 3.96 25.20
CA PRO A 132 41.58 2.84 24.66
C PRO A 132 42.03 2.47 23.22
N ASP A 133 41.69 1.26 22.79
CA ASP A 133 41.82 0.77 21.41
C ASP A 133 43.24 0.83 20.80
N THR A 134 44.30 0.64 21.61
CA THR A 134 45.70 0.68 21.13
C THR A 134 46.12 -0.55 20.34
N ASP A 135 45.43 -1.67 20.54
CA ASP A 135 45.58 -2.96 19.84
C ASP A 135 44.86 -2.98 18.48
N ARG A 136 44.07 -1.94 18.18
CA ARG A 136 43.29 -1.84 16.96
C ARG A 136 44.18 -1.66 15.72
N GLY A 137 43.86 -2.37 14.64
CA GLY A 137 44.69 -2.46 13.43
C GLY A 137 44.43 -1.42 12.34
N ASP A 138 43.53 -0.45 12.58
CA ASP A 138 43.12 0.56 11.60
C ASP A 138 43.67 1.95 11.92
N GLU A 139 43.17 2.98 11.22
CA GLU A 139 43.56 4.37 11.39
C GLU A 139 43.25 4.88 12.81
N LEU A 140 42.15 4.43 13.42
CA LEU A 140 41.80 4.81 14.79
C LEU A 140 42.76 4.19 15.79
N GLY A 141 43.18 2.94 15.60
CA GLY A 141 44.22 2.33 16.43
C GLY A 141 45.57 3.03 16.30
N SER A 142 45.91 3.51 15.10
CA SER A 142 47.11 4.31 14.87
C SER A 142 47.04 5.64 15.63
N MET A 143 45.87 6.28 15.66
CA MET A 143 45.63 7.46 16.51
C MET A 143 45.78 7.11 17.99
N SER A 144 45.14 6.04 18.48
CA SER A 144 45.26 5.60 19.88
C SER A 144 46.71 5.38 20.31
N ARG A 145 47.53 4.73 19.47
CA ARG A 145 48.96 4.56 19.76
C ARG A 145 49.74 5.87 19.79
N ALA A 146 49.41 6.82 18.92
CA ALA A 146 50.03 8.16 18.99
C ALA A 146 49.65 8.87 20.29
N VAL A 147 48.38 8.81 20.69
CA VAL A 147 47.91 9.36 21.98
C VAL A 147 48.63 8.73 23.17
N LEU A 148 48.86 7.42 23.13
CA LEU A 148 49.61 6.68 24.14
C LEU A 148 51.02 7.25 24.33
N VAL A 149 51.74 7.47 23.23
CA VAL A 149 53.09 8.06 23.26
C VAL A 149 53.07 9.46 23.88
N PHE A 150 52.07 10.28 23.58
CA PHE A 150 51.93 11.62 24.19
C PHE A 150 51.70 11.56 25.69
N ARG A 151 50.81 10.67 26.16
CA ARG A 151 50.60 10.48 27.61
C ARG A 151 51.89 10.03 28.30
N ASP A 152 52.60 9.07 27.71
CA ASP A 152 53.82 8.52 28.31
C ASP A 152 54.91 9.59 28.41
N ALA A 153 55.06 10.42 27.38
CA ALA A 153 55.94 11.59 27.40
C ALA A 153 55.54 12.63 28.46
N ALA A 154 54.24 12.92 28.60
CA ALA A 154 53.74 13.85 29.61
C ALA A 154 53.97 13.32 31.04
N THR A 155 53.79 12.02 31.26
CA THR A 155 54.04 11.36 32.55
C THR A 155 55.52 11.42 32.91
N ALA A 156 56.40 11.07 31.97
CA ALA A 156 57.84 11.12 32.18
C ALA A 156 58.31 12.54 32.51
N LYS A 157 57.75 13.56 31.83
CA LYS A 157 58.04 14.97 32.13
C LYS A 157 57.58 15.34 33.54
N ALA A 158 56.35 15.00 33.92
CA ALA A 158 55.83 15.28 35.26
C ALA A 158 56.65 14.62 36.39
N GLN A 159 57.25 13.46 36.14
CA GLN A 159 58.15 12.79 37.07
C GLN A 159 59.53 13.43 37.16
N ALA A 160 60.03 14.02 36.07
CA ALA A 160 61.32 14.70 36.05
C ALA A 160 61.27 16.09 36.72
N ASP A 161 60.11 16.73 36.71
CA ASP A 161 59.87 18.06 37.30
C ASP A 161 59.55 18.00 38.83
N ALA A 162 59.45 16.80 39.42
CA ALA A 162 59.12 16.55 40.83
C ALA A 162 60.36 16.25 41.68
#